data_AF-A0A815VZW6-F1
#
_entry.id   AF-A0A815VZW6-F1
#
_cell.length_a   1.000
_cell.length_b   1.000
_cell.length_c   1.000
_cell.angle_alpha   90.00
_cell.angle_beta   90.00
_cell.angle_gamma   90.00
#
_symmetry.space_group_name_H-M   'P 1'
#
loop_
_entity.id
_entity.type
_entity.pdbx_description
1 polymer ?
#
loop_
_entity_poly.entity_id
_entity_poly.type
_entity_poly.pdbx_seq_one_letter_code
_entity_poly.pdbx_strand_id
1 'polypeptide(L)'
;MAQIVGKSSLTNADREKDSILAIRQLEKRIRQLNREIDTSFNSRHNEYIDLYNELSTDKNDYERAFEAEKYRIRQQLSRISQAIRSFSKDIKHIKPDLNIVNKISATIEEIEQTIYTFKEATRMKYEELIAEERLLSNEVQALNDKIDLWSSQKYQRSESAQPQSARRIETLSAKTTTSNLLPEIVDFDRFLLETGGLTGGWDDYDHGTFMRIRNKYKGQPKFIDDLIGFLPTRTRDQINEHEKWYQNYNILGAKRREALRQWREQKEHAKEAILNDAEKVHHSQKEYDEAKQRQLQEEKERERVEKLQKVHAWKLERETKQRQLEEEEQRELDRKRLIEEKRLAGKEEQKKYVETIKRERDEYERNAREQEAKQQRFEQDLRKKVATMEIKKFRQRDMENLEEKLNRERLQREQEQEKQRRLESIKEHVNIHYDPQNLYEPTSAWKQRLDTPRENNNTSSGSKQYPQ
;
A
#
# COMPACT_ATOMS: atom_id res chain seq x y z
N MET A 1 53.58 85.09 57.24
CA MET A 1 52.18 84.73 56.95
C MET A 1 52.17 83.73 55.82
N ALA A 2 51.70 82.52 56.13
CA ALA A 2 51.56 81.40 55.21
C ALA A 2 50.38 81.59 54.27
N GLN A 3 50.51 81.16 53.00
CA GLN A 3 49.56 80.31 52.26
C GLN A 3 49.93 80.29 50.77
N ILE A 4 50.70 79.29 50.37
CA ILE A 4 50.59 78.70 49.02
C ILE A 4 50.23 77.25 49.28
N VAL A 5 48.95 76.93 49.19
CA VAL A 5 48.41 75.57 49.28
C VAL A 5 47.66 75.30 47.98
N GLY A 6 48.01 74.21 47.31
CA GLY A 6 47.07 73.51 46.44
C GLY A 6 47.36 73.48 44.96
N LYS A 7 48.59 73.15 44.53
CA LYS A 7 48.77 72.42 43.26
C LYS A 7 49.22 71.01 43.60
N SER A 8 48.24 70.12 43.68
CA SER A 8 48.41 68.67 43.84
C SER A 8 49.16 68.10 42.63
N SER A 9 50.48 68.00 42.78
CA SER A 9 51.32 67.17 41.91
C SER A 9 50.96 65.70 42.15
N LEU A 10 50.12 65.15 41.27
CA LEU A 10 49.84 63.71 41.21
C LEU A 10 51.15 62.93 41.26
N THR A 11 51.28 62.05 42.25
CA THR A 11 52.49 61.28 42.48
C THR A 11 52.66 60.24 41.37
N ASN A 12 53.89 59.74 41.17
CA ASN A 12 54.15 58.70 40.16
C ASN A 12 53.25 57.45 40.37
N ALA A 13 52.93 57.16 41.64
CA ALA A 13 52.02 56.09 42.03
C ALA A 13 50.55 56.33 41.61
N ASP A 14 50.11 57.58 41.54
CA ASP A 14 48.75 57.91 41.07
C ASP A 14 48.64 57.72 39.55
N ARG A 15 49.67 58.12 38.79
CA ARG A 15 49.75 57.88 37.34
C ARG A 15 49.82 56.40 36.98
N GLU A 16 50.50 55.60 37.80
CA GLU A 16 50.57 54.15 37.64
C GLU A 16 49.20 53.51 37.90
N LYS A 17 48.48 53.93 38.96
CA LYS A 17 47.11 53.48 39.23
C LYS A 17 46.14 53.86 38.11
N ASP A 18 46.23 55.08 37.58
CA ASP A 18 45.41 55.54 36.45
C ASP A 18 45.70 54.74 35.17
N SER A 19 46.97 54.41 34.92
CA SER A 19 47.38 53.56 33.79
C SER A 19 46.85 52.14 33.92
N ILE A 20 46.92 51.55 35.13
CA ILE A 20 46.35 50.21 35.41
C ILE A 20 44.82 50.22 35.24
N LEU A 21 44.14 51.28 35.66
CA LEU A 21 42.70 51.44 35.45
C LEU A 21 42.36 51.57 33.95
N ALA A 22 43.13 52.33 33.18
CA ALA A 22 42.97 52.47 31.74
C ALA A 22 43.19 51.12 31.01
N ILE A 23 44.22 50.36 31.39
CA ILE A 23 44.46 49.01 30.85
C ILE A 23 43.27 48.10 31.15
N ARG A 24 42.74 48.10 32.39
CA ARG A 24 41.56 47.31 32.73
C ARG A 24 40.31 47.72 31.95
N GLN A 25 40.15 49.00 31.63
CA GLN A 25 39.06 49.49 30.79
C GLN A 25 39.22 49.04 29.33
N LEU A 26 40.44 49.12 28.78
CA LEU A 26 40.75 48.63 27.44
C LEU A 26 40.53 47.11 27.33
N GLU A 27 40.95 46.32 28.32
CA GLU A 27 40.68 44.88 28.35
C GLU A 27 39.17 44.57 28.39
N LYS A 28 38.38 45.34 29.16
CA LYS A 28 36.92 45.21 29.15
C LYS A 28 36.35 45.53 27.77
N ARG A 29 36.87 46.57 27.09
CA ARG A 29 36.44 46.94 25.74
C ARG A 29 36.81 45.89 24.70
N ILE A 30 38.01 45.32 24.77
CA ILE A 30 38.45 44.22 23.90
C ILE A 30 37.55 43.00 24.10
N ARG A 31 37.28 42.62 25.35
CA ARG A 31 36.35 41.50 25.65
C ARG A 31 34.95 41.76 25.10
N GLN A 32 34.45 42.99 25.17
CA GLN A 32 33.17 43.36 24.60
C GLN A 32 33.18 43.26 23.07
N LEU A 33 34.19 43.83 22.41
CA LEU A 33 34.33 43.79 20.95
C LEU A 33 34.46 42.34 20.44
N ASN A 34 35.21 41.49 21.14
CA ASN A 34 35.33 40.08 20.77
C ASN A 34 33.97 39.36 20.87
N ARG A 35 33.19 39.61 21.94
CA ARG A 35 31.83 39.06 22.05
C ARG A 35 30.90 39.57 20.94
N GLU A 36 31.00 40.85 20.58
CA GLU A 36 30.22 41.43 19.49
C GLU A 36 30.62 40.79 18.14
N ILE A 37 31.91 40.57 17.90
CA ILE A 37 32.42 39.85 16.72
C ILE A 37 31.88 38.42 16.70
N ASP A 38 32.03 37.66 17.78
CA ASP A 38 31.58 36.26 17.87
C ASP A 38 30.07 36.15 17.65
N THR A 39 29.29 37.07 18.25
CA THR A 39 27.83 37.10 18.09
C THR A 39 27.45 37.45 16.65
N SER A 40 28.13 38.42 16.03
CA SER A 40 27.88 38.80 14.64
C SER A 40 28.28 37.71 13.65
N PHE A 41 29.37 36.99 13.94
CA PHE A 41 29.84 35.87 13.13
C PHE A 41 28.86 34.71 13.19
N ASN A 42 28.46 34.32 14.41
CA ASN A 42 27.48 33.24 14.60
C ASN A 42 26.11 33.59 14.01
N SER A 43 25.66 34.84 14.13
CA SER A 43 24.41 35.30 13.52
C SER A 43 24.46 35.19 11.99
N ARG A 44 25.53 35.65 11.35
CA ARG A 44 25.70 35.54 9.89
C ARG A 44 25.87 34.10 9.44
N HIS A 45 26.54 33.28 10.24
CA HIS A 45 26.71 31.86 9.96
C HIS A 45 25.37 31.13 9.98
N ASN A 46 24.52 31.41 10.97
CA ASN A 46 23.17 30.84 11.04
C ASN A 46 22.30 31.33 9.88
N GLU A 47 22.36 32.63 9.53
CA GLU A 47 21.63 33.18 8.38
C GLU A 47 22.05 32.50 7.06
N TYR A 48 23.34 32.20 6.88
CA TYR A 48 23.82 31.43 5.73
C TYR A 48 23.29 29.99 5.72
N ILE A 49 23.26 29.33 6.87
CA ILE A 49 22.69 27.98 7.01
C ILE A 49 21.20 27.99 6.67
N ASP A 50 20.45 28.98 7.15
CA ASP A 50 19.03 29.14 6.88
C ASP A 50 18.77 29.36 5.38
N LEU A 51 19.52 30.25 4.74
CA LEU A 51 19.47 30.47 3.28
C LEU A 51 19.83 29.21 2.48
N TYR A 52 20.84 28.45 2.93
CA TYR A 52 21.22 27.19 2.28
C TYR A 52 20.10 26.15 2.40
N ASN A 53 19.48 26.04 3.58
CA ASN A 53 18.37 25.12 3.80
C ASN A 53 17.16 25.50 2.95
N GLU A 54 16.81 26.79 2.87
CA GLU A 54 15.74 27.32 2.02
C GLU A 54 15.99 27.01 0.54
N LEU A 55 17.19 27.30 0.04
CA LEU A 55 17.56 26.97 -1.34
C LEU A 55 17.53 25.46 -1.60
N SER A 56 17.94 24.65 -0.62
CA SER A 56 17.87 23.19 -0.73
C SER A 56 16.43 22.68 -0.71
N THR A 57 15.53 23.30 0.06
CA THR A 57 14.10 22.93 0.05
C THR A 57 13.46 23.28 -1.28
N ASP A 58 13.73 24.48 -1.80
CA ASP A 58 13.21 24.93 -3.09
C ASP A 58 13.67 24.01 -4.21
N LYS A 59 14.96 23.67 -4.24
CA LYS A 59 15.51 22.71 -5.22
C LYS A 59 14.77 21.36 -5.17
N ASN A 60 14.56 20.81 -3.97
CA ASN A 60 13.86 19.55 -3.80
C ASN A 60 12.39 19.65 -4.23
N ASP A 61 11.74 20.80 -4.03
CA ASP A 61 10.37 21.05 -4.46
C ASP A 61 10.26 21.12 -5.98
N TYR A 62 11.20 21.80 -6.65
CA TYR A 62 11.30 21.80 -8.11
C TYR A 62 11.53 20.39 -8.68
N GLU A 63 12.44 19.61 -8.08
CA GLU A 63 12.68 18.22 -8.51
C GLU A 63 11.43 17.34 -8.35
N ARG A 64 10.70 17.49 -7.24
CA ARG A 64 9.43 16.80 -7.00
C ARG A 64 8.35 17.21 -8.02
N ALA A 65 8.20 18.52 -8.27
CA ALA A 65 7.24 19.04 -9.23
C ALA A 65 7.56 18.57 -10.66
N PHE A 66 8.84 18.54 -11.04
CA PHE A 66 9.31 18.05 -12.33
C PHE A 66 8.98 16.57 -12.55
N GLU A 67 9.27 15.70 -11.57
CA GLU A 67 8.93 14.27 -11.69
C GLU A 67 7.41 14.04 -11.69
N ALA A 68 6.64 14.84 -10.95
CA ALA A 68 5.19 14.80 -10.98
C ALA A 68 4.63 15.15 -12.37
N GLU A 69 5.13 16.21 -13.01
CA GLU A 69 4.68 16.62 -14.35
C GLU A 69 5.09 15.59 -15.41
N LYS A 70 6.31 15.05 -15.34
CA LYS A 70 6.77 13.96 -16.21
C LYS A 70 5.90 12.71 -16.09
N TYR A 71 5.47 12.36 -14.88
CA TYR A 71 4.54 11.26 -14.66
C TYR A 71 3.15 11.55 -15.24
N ARG A 72 2.63 12.77 -15.04
CA ARG A 72 1.35 13.23 -15.59
C ARG A 72 1.33 13.17 -17.13
N ILE A 73 2.37 13.67 -17.79
CA ILE A 73 2.51 13.61 -19.26
C ILE A 73 2.54 12.16 -19.74
N ARG A 74 3.31 11.28 -19.08
CA ARG A 74 3.35 9.84 -19.42
C ARG A 74 1.98 9.18 -19.29
N GLN A 75 1.23 9.49 -18.24
CA GLN A 75 -0.13 8.97 -18.09
C GLN A 75 -1.06 9.44 -19.20
N GLN A 76 -1.04 10.73 -19.55
CA GLN A 76 -1.87 11.27 -20.63
C GLN A 76 -1.53 10.64 -21.98
N LEU A 77 -0.24 10.49 -22.31
CA LEU A 77 0.21 9.81 -23.52
C LEU A 77 -0.19 8.32 -23.54
N SER A 78 -0.15 7.64 -22.40
CA SER A 78 -0.61 6.25 -22.28
C SER A 78 -2.11 6.13 -22.53
N ARG A 79 -2.93 7.04 -22.01
CA ARG A 79 -4.38 7.06 -22.24
C ARG A 79 -4.72 7.27 -23.71
N ILE A 80 -4.09 8.27 -24.35
CA ILE A 80 -4.24 8.52 -25.80
C ILE A 80 -3.82 7.28 -26.60
N SER A 81 -2.68 6.69 -26.25
CA SER A 81 -2.19 5.47 -26.92
C SER A 81 -3.15 4.29 -26.77
N GLN A 82 -3.76 4.13 -25.59
CA GLN A 82 -4.72 3.05 -25.33
C GLN A 82 -6.04 3.28 -26.06
N ALA A 83 -6.54 4.51 -26.09
CA ALA A 83 -7.74 4.89 -26.84
C ALA A 83 -7.55 4.62 -28.34
N ILE A 84 -6.42 5.04 -28.93
CA ILE A 84 -6.09 4.77 -30.33
C ILE A 84 -5.96 3.27 -30.62
N ARG A 85 -5.36 2.49 -29.70
CA ARG A 85 -5.25 1.02 -29.86
C ARG A 85 -6.60 0.33 -29.77
N SER A 86 -7.49 0.77 -28.88
CA SER A 86 -8.86 0.25 -28.79
C SER A 86 -9.60 0.53 -30.08
N PHE A 87 -9.59 1.79 -30.50
CA PHE A 87 -10.18 2.25 -31.75
C PHE A 87 -9.69 1.47 -32.98
N SER A 88 -8.37 1.24 -33.08
CA SER A 88 -7.78 0.45 -34.17
C SER A 88 -8.23 -1.00 -34.19
N LYS A 89 -8.47 -1.62 -33.02
CA LYS A 89 -9.03 -2.97 -32.91
C LYS A 89 -10.50 -3.01 -33.31
N ASP A 90 -11.26 -2.01 -32.87
CA ASP A 90 -12.69 -1.88 -33.18
C ASP A 90 -12.89 -1.73 -34.70
N ILE A 91 -12.06 -0.95 -35.40
CA ILE A 91 -12.14 -0.82 -36.86
C ILE A 91 -11.81 -2.11 -37.63
N LYS A 92 -10.92 -2.97 -37.12
CA LYS A 92 -10.41 -4.15 -37.85
C LYS A 92 -11.44 -5.28 -38.05
N HIS A 93 -12.55 -5.28 -37.32
CA HIS A 93 -13.44 -6.45 -37.24
C HIS A 93 -14.91 -6.19 -37.60
N ILE A 94 -15.21 -5.10 -38.32
CA ILE A 94 -16.59 -4.61 -38.41
C ILE A 94 -17.10 -4.53 -39.86
N LYS A 95 -18.29 -5.11 -40.10
CA LYS A 95 -19.13 -4.81 -41.26
C LYS A 95 -19.85 -3.47 -41.03
N PRO A 96 -20.02 -2.61 -42.06
CA PRO A 96 -20.62 -1.30 -41.88
C PRO A 96 -22.10 -1.41 -41.45
N ASP A 97 -22.33 -1.26 -40.15
CA ASP A 97 -23.63 -1.02 -39.53
C ASP A 97 -23.64 0.43 -39.02
N LEU A 98 -24.75 1.13 -39.24
CA LEU A 98 -24.91 2.56 -38.97
C LEU A 98 -24.65 2.89 -37.48
N ASN A 99 -25.00 1.96 -36.59
CA ASN A 99 -24.77 2.10 -35.15
C ASN A 99 -23.28 2.08 -34.80
N ILE A 100 -22.50 1.28 -35.55
CA ILE A 100 -21.07 1.15 -35.32
C ILE A 100 -20.31 2.34 -35.91
N VAL A 101 -20.74 2.86 -37.05
CA VAL A 101 -20.19 4.10 -37.62
C VAL A 101 -20.36 5.26 -36.64
N ASN A 102 -21.53 5.40 -36.00
CA ASN A 102 -21.74 6.42 -34.97
C ASN A 102 -20.85 6.23 -33.74
N LYS A 103 -20.63 4.98 -33.31
CA LYS A 103 -19.72 4.66 -32.21
C LYS A 103 -18.26 5.00 -32.55
N ILE A 104 -17.83 4.70 -33.79
CA ILE A 104 -16.50 5.05 -34.31
C ILE A 104 -16.34 6.57 -34.34
N SER A 105 -17.29 7.31 -34.89
CA SER A 105 -17.25 8.78 -34.91
C SER A 105 -17.14 9.38 -33.49
N ALA A 106 -17.94 8.89 -32.53
CA ALA A 106 -17.85 9.33 -31.14
C ALA A 106 -16.47 9.06 -30.51
N THR A 107 -15.88 7.88 -30.79
CA THR A 107 -14.52 7.57 -30.29
C THR A 107 -13.42 8.39 -30.97
N ILE A 108 -13.57 8.75 -32.25
CA ILE A 108 -12.64 9.67 -32.94
C ILE A 108 -12.72 11.05 -32.29
N GLU A 109 -13.93 11.58 -32.10
CA GLU A 109 -14.17 12.88 -31.51
C GLU A 109 -13.62 12.96 -30.07
N GLU A 110 -13.76 11.88 -29.29
CA GLU A 110 -13.15 11.75 -27.96
C GLU A 110 -11.62 11.75 -28.01
N ILE A 111 -11.01 11.02 -28.96
CA ILE A 111 -9.56 10.98 -29.15
C ILE A 111 -9.05 12.37 -29.59
N GLU A 112 -9.72 13.01 -30.54
CA GLU A 112 -9.38 14.34 -31.04
C GLU A 112 -9.47 15.38 -29.93
N GLN A 113 -10.53 15.36 -29.12
CA GLN A 113 -10.68 16.26 -27.98
C GLN A 113 -9.62 16.01 -26.91
N THR A 114 -9.25 14.75 -26.67
CA THR A 114 -8.17 14.40 -25.73
C THR A 114 -6.81 14.87 -26.23
N ILE A 115 -6.53 14.74 -27.53
CA ILE A 115 -5.29 15.24 -28.14
C ILE A 115 -5.25 16.77 -28.12
N TYR A 116 -6.37 17.42 -28.43
CA TYR A 116 -6.48 18.88 -28.41
C TYR A 116 -6.24 19.45 -27.01
N THR A 117 -6.95 18.92 -26.00
CA THR A 117 -6.79 19.35 -24.60
C THR A 117 -5.38 19.08 -24.07
N PHE A 118 -4.76 17.95 -24.45
CA PHE A 118 -3.36 17.67 -24.13
C PHE A 118 -2.42 18.72 -24.75
N LYS A 119 -2.53 18.97 -26.06
CA LYS A 119 -1.70 19.95 -26.76
C LYS A 119 -1.86 21.34 -26.16
N GLU A 120 -3.08 21.78 -25.92
CA GLU A 120 -3.39 23.09 -25.34
C GLU A 120 -2.81 23.23 -23.94
N ALA A 121 -3.02 22.23 -23.06
CA ALA A 121 -2.44 22.22 -21.72
C ALA A 121 -0.91 22.24 -21.73
N THR A 122 -0.28 21.48 -22.63
CA THR A 122 1.19 21.51 -22.78
C THR A 122 1.70 22.85 -23.32
N ARG A 123 0.97 23.49 -24.24
CA ARG A 123 1.33 24.81 -24.77
C ARG A 123 1.26 25.87 -23.67
N MET A 124 0.17 25.89 -22.91
CA MET A 124 0.00 26.81 -21.79
C MET A 124 1.10 26.64 -20.74
N LYS A 125 1.45 25.41 -20.38
CA LYS A 125 2.52 25.16 -19.41
C LYS A 125 3.90 25.54 -19.95
N TYR A 126 4.15 25.32 -21.25
CA TYR A 126 5.38 25.75 -21.90
C TYR A 126 5.52 27.28 -21.95
N GLU A 127 4.45 27.99 -22.27
CA GLU A 127 4.41 29.46 -22.26
C GLU A 127 4.66 30.04 -20.86
N GLU A 128 4.04 29.44 -19.83
CA GLU A 128 4.26 29.78 -18.42
C GLU A 128 5.73 29.60 -18.03
N LEU A 129 6.33 28.44 -18.33
CA LEU A 129 7.74 28.16 -18.02
C LEU A 129 8.71 29.09 -18.74
N ILE A 130 8.44 29.47 -20.00
CA ILE A 130 9.25 30.47 -20.71
C ILE A 130 9.15 31.83 -20.03
N ALA A 131 7.95 32.23 -19.59
CA ALA A 131 7.77 33.51 -18.93
C ALA A 131 8.54 33.54 -17.59
N GLU A 132 8.48 32.46 -16.81
CA GLU A 132 9.24 32.28 -15.57
C GLU A 132 10.76 32.27 -15.83
N GLU A 133 11.23 31.52 -16.82
CA GLU A 133 12.65 31.45 -17.19
C GLU A 133 13.19 32.85 -17.55
N ARG A 134 12.43 33.62 -18.34
CA ARG A 134 12.79 35.00 -18.70
C ARG A 134 12.85 35.91 -17.47
N LEU A 135 11.87 35.80 -16.58
CA LEU A 135 11.82 36.60 -15.35
C LEU A 135 13.02 36.29 -14.44
N LEU A 136 13.27 35.02 -14.16
CA LEU A 136 14.39 34.58 -13.33
C LEU A 136 15.73 34.93 -13.96
N SER A 137 15.88 34.77 -15.28
CA SER A 137 17.09 35.17 -16.01
C SER A 137 17.36 36.67 -15.87
N ASN A 138 16.31 37.50 -15.96
CA ASN A 138 16.44 38.95 -15.75
C ASN A 138 16.83 39.28 -14.30
N GLU A 139 16.26 38.57 -13.31
CA GLU A 139 16.63 38.75 -11.90
C GLU A 139 18.08 38.36 -11.62
N VAL A 140 18.52 37.21 -12.14
CA VAL A 140 19.92 36.76 -12.04
C VAL A 140 20.86 37.78 -12.68
N GLN A 141 20.50 38.29 -13.86
CA GLN A 141 21.29 39.32 -14.52
C GLN A 141 21.36 40.60 -13.68
N ALA A 142 20.23 41.07 -13.14
CA ALA A 142 20.19 42.24 -12.28
C ALA A 142 21.02 42.06 -10.99
N LEU A 143 21.03 40.85 -10.42
CA LEU A 143 21.88 40.52 -9.27
C LEU A 143 23.36 40.48 -9.65
N ASN A 144 23.73 39.91 -10.79
CA ASN A 144 25.09 39.92 -11.30
C ASN A 144 25.58 41.35 -11.53
N ASP A 145 24.79 42.19 -12.19
CA ASP A 145 25.12 43.61 -12.43
C ASP A 145 25.33 44.35 -11.09
N LYS A 146 24.54 44.00 -10.06
CA LYS A 146 24.68 44.57 -8.71
C LYS A 146 25.97 44.10 -8.03
N ILE A 147 26.34 42.83 -8.17
CA ILE A 147 27.59 42.27 -7.66
C ILE A 147 28.79 42.93 -8.34
N ASP A 148 28.72 43.13 -9.66
CA ASP A 148 29.77 43.81 -10.44
C ASP A 148 29.90 45.28 -10.04
N LEU A 149 28.77 45.96 -9.81
CA LEU A 149 28.76 47.33 -9.29
C LEU A 149 29.38 47.41 -7.90
N TRP A 150 29.03 46.50 -6.99
CA TRP A 150 29.63 46.45 -5.65
C TRP A 150 31.13 46.17 -5.70
N SER A 151 31.55 45.27 -6.59
CA SER A 151 32.95 44.96 -6.82
C SER A 151 33.69 46.20 -7.32
N SER A 152 33.11 46.91 -8.29
CA SER A 152 33.65 48.15 -8.86
C SER A 152 33.67 49.33 -7.86
N GLN A 153 32.66 49.46 -7.00
CA GLN A 153 32.62 50.47 -5.94
C GLN A 153 33.68 50.24 -4.87
N LYS A 154 34.05 48.98 -4.55
CA LYS A 154 35.18 48.70 -3.65
C LYS A 154 36.51 49.17 -4.23
N TYR A 155 36.71 49.06 -5.55
CA TYR A 155 37.87 49.63 -6.23
C TYR A 155 37.83 51.17 -6.24
N GLN A 156 36.69 51.79 -6.54
CA GLN A 156 36.56 53.27 -6.55
C GLN A 156 36.67 53.91 -5.16
N ARG A 157 36.24 53.24 -4.08
CA ARG A 157 36.38 53.74 -2.70
C ARG A 157 37.84 53.69 -2.22
N SER A 158 38.68 52.85 -2.83
CA SER A 158 40.12 52.83 -2.61
C SER A 158 40.86 53.94 -3.37
N GLU A 159 40.32 54.43 -4.49
CA GLU A 159 40.87 55.57 -5.25
C GLU A 159 40.34 56.94 -4.81
N SER A 160 39.08 57.02 -4.34
CA SER A 160 38.44 58.30 -3.93
C SER A 160 38.72 58.72 -2.49
N ALA A 161 39.43 57.89 -1.71
CA ALA A 161 40.07 58.30 -0.46
C ALA A 161 41.46 58.92 -0.72
N GLN A 162 41.59 59.78 -1.73
CA GLN A 162 42.73 60.70 -1.81
C GLN A 162 42.46 61.94 -0.94
N PRO A 163 43.34 62.26 0.04
CA PRO A 163 43.27 63.53 0.74
C PRO A 163 43.55 64.68 -0.24
N GLN A 164 42.78 65.77 -0.17
CA GLN A 164 42.96 67.02 -0.92
C GLN A 164 44.24 67.80 -0.53
N SER A 165 45.40 67.15 -0.54
CA SER A 165 46.72 67.76 -0.29
C SER A 165 47.63 67.75 -1.53
N ALA A 166 47.13 67.32 -2.69
CA ALA A 166 47.90 67.14 -3.91
C ALA A 166 48.21 68.44 -4.70
N ARG A 167 48.25 69.60 -4.04
CA ARG A 167 48.71 70.87 -4.67
C ARG A 167 49.97 71.46 -4.04
N ARG A 168 50.63 70.74 -3.14
CA ARG A 168 51.91 71.20 -2.56
C ARG A 168 52.88 70.05 -2.28
N ILE A 169 53.11 69.20 -3.28
CA ILE A 169 54.16 68.17 -3.20
C ILE A 169 54.82 68.05 -4.58
N GLU A 170 55.40 69.14 -5.06
CA GLU A 170 56.46 69.08 -6.09
C GLU A 170 57.86 69.02 -5.46
N THR A 171 57.96 68.90 -4.13
CA THR A 171 59.26 68.96 -3.43
C THR A 171 59.46 67.93 -2.31
N LEU A 172 58.68 66.84 -2.23
CA LEU A 172 58.88 65.79 -1.21
C LEU A 172 58.68 64.35 -1.73
N SER A 173 59.09 64.06 -2.96
CA SER A 173 59.14 62.69 -3.51
C SER A 173 60.37 61.88 -3.02
N ALA A 174 60.68 61.90 -1.72
CA ALA A 174 61.85 61.16 -1.23
C ALA A 174 61.72 60.47 0.14
N LYS A 175 60.62 60.57 0.90
CA LYS A 175 60.64 60.09 2.30
C LYS A 175 59.49 59.21 2.81
N THR A 176 58.53 58.78 1.99
CA THR A 176 57.40 57.98 2.53
C THR A 176 57.04 56.69 1.80
N THR A 177 57.84 56.25 0.81
CA THR A 177 57.67 54.94 0.15
C THR A 177 58.58 53.85 0.72
N THR A 178 59.32 54.13 1.79
CA THR A 178 60.37 53.23 2.33
C THR A 178 59.85 52.17 3.31
N SER A 179 58.54 52.10 3.59
CA SER A 179 57.99 51.20 4.62
C SER A 179 57.82 49.73 4.16
N ASN A 180 57.84 49.45 2.86
CA ASN A 180 57.61 48.10 2.31
C ASN A 180 58.69 47.66 1.30
N LEU A 181 59.79 48.42 1.22
CA LEU A 181 60.90 48.11 0.32
C LEU A 181 62.01 47.42 1.13
N LEU A 182 62.65 46.41 0.54
CA LEU A 182 63.80 45.73 1.17
C LEU A 182 64.86 46.78 1.55
N PRO A 183 65.44 46.72 2.77
CA PRO A 183 66.43 47.69 3.23
C PRO A 183 67.57 47.92 2.22
N GLU A 184 67.99 46.87 1.52
CA GLU A 184 69.07 46.90 0.52
C GLU A 184 68.69 47.68 -0.76
N ILE A 185 67.40 47.73 -1.11
CA ILE A 185 66.89 48.54 -2.22
C ILE A 185 66.91 50.01 -1.80
N VAL A 186 66.45 50.30 -0.58
CA VAL A 186 66.41 51.67 -0.03
C VAL A 186 67.82 52.23 0.14
N ASP A 187 68.77 51.41 0.58
CA ASP A 187 70.16 51.81 0.76
C ASP A 187 70.86 52.12 -0.58
N PHE A 188 70.58 51.34 -1.63
CA PHE A 188 71.10 51.61 -2.97
C PHE A 188 70.48 52.88 -3.59
N ASP A 189 69.17 53.06 -3.45
CA ASP A 189 68.48 54.25 -3.99
C ASP A 189 68.89 55.52 -3.23
N ARG A 190 69.11 55.43 -1.90
CA ARG A 190 69.67 56.51 -1.10
C ARG A 190 71.10 56.85 -1.52
N PHE A 191 71.95 55.83 -1.69
CA PHE A 191 73.32 56.02 -2.18
C PHE A 191 73.34 56.74 -3.53
N LEU A 192 72.47 56.35 -4.46
CA LEU A 192 72.33 57.02 -5.75
C LEU A 192 71.91 58.49 -5.60
N LEU A 193 70.94 58.77 -4.73
CA LEU A 193 70.46 60.14 -4.50
C LEU A 193 71.54 61.03 -3.88
N GLU A 194 72.33 60.50 -2.95
CA GLU A 194 73.37 61.25 -2.23
C GLU A 194 74.65 61.46 -3.07
N THR A 195 74.95 60.54 -3.99
CA THR A 195 76.23 60.54 -4.73
C THR A 195 76.14 61.04 -6.18
N GLY A 196 75.02 61.68 -6.56
CA GLY A 196 74.88 62.27 -7.90
C GLY A 196 74.46 61.28 -8.98
N GLY A 197 73.68 60.27 -8.62
CA GLY A 197 73.02 59.35 -9.55
C GLY A 197 73.92 58.25 -10.10
N LEU A 198 73.54 57.72 -11.26
CA LEU A 198 74.19 56.56 -11.88
C LEU A 198 75.62 56.82 -12.34
N THR A 199 76.02 58.09 -12.48
CA THR A 199 77.35 58.50 -12.93
C THR A 199 78.21 59.10 -11.82
N GLY A 200 77.74 59.12 -10.56
CA GLY A 200 78.51 59.65 -9.44
C GLY A 200 78.71 61.18 -9.49
N GLY A 201 77.83 61.90 -10.19
CA GLY A 201 77.98 63.34 -10.45
C GLY A 201 78.98 63.69 -11.54
N TRP A 202 79.56 62.71 -12.23
CA TRP A 202 80.36 62.93 -13.44
C TRP A 202 79.45 63.06 -14.66
N ASP A 203 79.90 63.81 -15.67
CA ASP A 203 79.22 63.83 -16.97
C ASP A 203 79.42 62.50 -17.71
N ASP A 204 78.58 62.25 -18.72
CA ASP A 204 78.58 60.98 -19.45
C ASP A 204 79.89 60.71 -20.19
N TYR A 205 80.61 61.76 -20.59
CA TYR A 205 81.88 61.66 -21.31
C TYR A 205 83.02 61.23 -20.39
N ASP A 206 83.17 61.91 -19.25
CA ASP A 206 84.16 61.64 -18.22
C ASP A 206 83.90 60.26 -17.60
N HIS A 207 82.64 59.97 -17.26
CA HIS A 207 82.25 58.67 -16.71
C HIS A 207 82.47 57.54 -17.71
N GLY A 208 82.08 57.73 -18.98
CA GLY A 208 82.31 56.75 -20.05
C GLY A 208 83.80 56.48 -20.30
N THR A 209 84.63 57.52 -20.24
CA THR A 209 86.09 57.43 -20.38
C THR A 209 86.72 56.69 -19.21
N PHE A 210 86.32 57.01 -17.97
CA PHE A 210 86.68 56.28 -16.75
C PHE A 210 86.35 54.79 -16.88
N MET A 211 85.12 54.45 -17.26
CA MET A 211 84.66 53.06 -17.38
C MET A 211 85.46 52.28 -18.42
N ARG A 212 85.73 52.87 -19.59
CA ARG A 212 86.51 52.23 -20.65
C ARG A 212 87.94 51.91 -20.20
N ILE A 213 88.62 52.86 -19.57
CA ILE A 213 90.01 52.69 -19.13
C ILE A 213 90.09 51.76 -17.91
N ARG A 214 89.19 51.92 -16.94
CA ARG A 214 89.09 51.03 -15.78
C ARG A 214 88.87 49.57 -16.19
N ASN A 215 87.96 49.32 -17.15
CA ASN A 215 87.68 47.97 -17.65
C ASN A 215 88.89 47.37 -18.39
N LYS A 216 89.65 48.18 -19.14
CA LYS A 216 90.90 47.75 -19.79
C LYS A 216 91.92 47.23 -18.77
N TYR A 217 92.03 47.90 -17.62
CA TYR A 217 92.98 47.56 -16.54
C TYR A 217 92.37 46.69 -15.43
N LYS A 218 91.12 46.24 -15.57
CA LYS A 218 90.38 45.45 -14.56
C LYS A 218 90.41 46.08 -13.15
N GLY A 219 90.45 47.41 -13.07
CA GLY A 219 90.51 48.15 -11.79
C GLY A 219 91.87 48.12 -11.08
N GLN A 220 92.96 47.71 -11.73
CA GLN A 220 94.30 47.76 -11.12
C GLN A 220 94.82 49.21 -10.99
N PRO A 221 95.42 49.63 -9.86
CA PRO A 221 95.78 51.03 -9.57
C PRO A 221 96.54 51.79 -10.66
N LYS A 222 97.28 51.08 -11.52
CA LYS A 222 97.99 51.63 -12.69
C LYS A 222 97.07 52.35 -13.69
N PHE A 223 95.76 52.07 -13.69
CA PHE A 223 94.81 52.72 -14.59
C PHE A 223 94.65 54.21 -14.30
N ILE A 224 94.88 54.64 -13.06
CA ILE A 224 94.73 56.03 -12.64
C ILE A 224 95.75 56.92 -13.35
N ASP A 225 96.99 56.42 -13.50
CA ASP A 225 98.05 57.14 -14.21
C ASP A 225 97.71 57.35 -15.68
N ASP A 226 97.16 56.32 -16.34
CA ASP A 226 96.69 56.41 -17.72
C ASP A 226 95.47 57.32 -17.85
N LEU A 227 94.54 57.27 -16.91
CA LEU A 227 93.28 58.00 -16.97
C LEU A 227 93.46 59.51 -16.85
N ILE A 228 94.45 59.97 -16.07
CA ILE A 228 94.80 61.40 -15.97
C ILE A 228 95.17 61.98 -17.35
N GLY A 229 95.79 61.19 -18.22
CA GLY A 229 96.13 61.61 -19.58
C GLY A 229 94.92 61.78 -20.50
N PHE A 230 93.81 61.10 -20.23
CA PHE A 230 92.57 61.17 -21.02
C PHE A 230 91.52 62.11 -20.44
N LEU A 231 91.65 62.52 -19.17
CA LEU A 231 90.76 63.46 -18.49
C LEU A 231 91.53 64.69 -17.98
N PRO A 232 91.87 65.64 -18.85
CA PRO A 232 92.63 66.85 -18.47
C PRO A 232 91.92 67.74 -17.45
N THR A 233 90.60 67.59 -17.32
CA THR A 233 89.73 68.35 -16.42
C THR A 233 89.64 67.75 -15.01
N ARG A 234 90.20 66.55 -14.77
CA ARG A 234 90.07 65.81 -13.51
C ARG A 234 91.42 65.56 -12.85
N THR A 235 91.45 65.69 -11.53
CA THR A 235 92.66 65.41 -10.75
C THR A 235 92.76 63.93 -10.36
N ARG A 236 93.97 63.48 -10.01
CA ARG A 236 94.22 62.13 -9.49
C ARG A 236 93.32 61.80 -8.29
N ASP A 237 93.08 62.76 -7.41
CA ASP A 237 92.27 62.58 -6.22
C ASP A 237 90.79 62.42 -6.56
N GLN A 238 90.26 63.21 -7.51
CA GLN A 238 88.89 63.07 -8.01
C GLN A 238 88.66 61.71 -8.68
N ILE A 239 89.64 61.21 -9.44
CA ILE A 239 89.59 59.86 -10.04
C ILE A 239 89.56 58.78 -8.94
N ASN A 240 90.36 58.92 -7.89
CA ASN A 240 90.38 58.00 -6.76
C ASN A 240 89.06 57.99 -5.97
N GLU A 241 88.48 59.18 -5.74
CA GLU A 241 87.16 59.31 -5.12
C GLU A 241 86.08 58.64 -5.96
N HIS A 242 86.14 58.81 -7.28
CA HIS A 242 85.22 58.16 -8.21
C HIS A 242 85.39 56.63 -8.28
N GLU A 243 86.62 56.12 -8.17
CA GLU A 243 86.85 54.67 -8.05
C GLU A 243 86.26 54.11 -6.76
N LYS A 244 86.43 54.80 -5.62
CA LYS A 244 85.80 54.41 -4.35
C LYS A 244 84.28 54.42 -4.45
N TRP A 245 83.71 55.45 -5.08
CA TRP A 245 82.29 55.52 -5.36
C TRP A 245 81.83 54.35 -6.23
N TYR A 246 82.54 54.05 -7.32
CA TYR A 246 82.18 52.96 -8.25
C TYR A 246 82.27 51.57 -7.59
N GLN A 247 83.23 51.34 -6.71
CA GLN A 247 83.31 50.12 -5.90
C GLN A 247 82.10 50.00 -4.96
N ASN A 248 81.74 51.08 -4.26
CA ASN A 248 80.56 51.10 -3.39
C ASN A 248 79.26 50.90 -4.18
N TYR A 249 79.13 51.53 -5.35
CA TYR A 249 78.02 51.36 -6.27
C TYR A 249 77.83 49.89 -6.66
N ASN A 250 78.92 49.17 -6.98
CA ASN A 250 78.86 47.75 -7.32
C ASN A 250 78.44 46.87 -6.15
N ILE A 251 78.98 47.13 -4.96
CA ILE A 251 78.65 46.36 -3.74
C ILE A 251 77.17 46.53 -3.39
N LEU A 252 76.68 47.76 -3.35
CA LEU A 252 75.28 48.05 -3.03
C LEU A 252 74.35 47.54 -4.14
N GLY A 253 74.75 47.66 -5.41
CA GLY A 253 73.99 47.10 -6.54
C GLY A 253 73.91 45.58 -6.50
N ALA A 254 74.97 44.89 -6.06
CA ALA A 254 74.96 43.44 -5.85
C ALA A 254 74.03 43.03 -4.70
N LYS A 255 74.09 43.73 -3.56
CA LYS A 255 73.17 43.52 -2.42
C LYS A 255 71.71 43.73 -2.82
N ARG A 256 71.40 44.78 -3.58
CA ARG A 256 70.05 45.04 -4.12
C ARG A 256 69.54 43.88 -4.99
N ARG A 257 70.37 43.36 -5.90
CA ARG A 257 70.01 42.23 -6.76
C ARG A 257 69.77 40.94 -5.96
N GLU A 258 70.60 40.69 -4.96
CA GLU A 258 70.47 39.54 -4.06
C GLU A 258 69.16 39.60 -3.27
N ALA A 259 68.87 40.73 -2.63
CA ALA A 259 67.64 40.96 -1.88
C ALA A 259 66.38 40.76 -2.75
N LEU A 260 66.40 41.28 -3.99
CA LEU A 260 65.32 41.08 -4.95
C LEU A 260 65.14 39.61 -5.36
N ARG A 261 66.24 38.84 -5.48
CA ARG A 261 66.17 37.41 -5.80
C ARG A 261 65.52 36.64 -4.65
N GLN A 262 66.00 36.85 -3.43
CA GLN A 262 65.47 36.19 -2.23
C GLN A 262 64.00 36.52 -2.00
N TRP A 263 63.59 37.77 -2.19
CA TRP A 263 62.19 38.17 -2.06
C TRP A 263 61.29 37.49 -3.09
N ARG A 264 61.73 37.34 -4.35
CA ARG A 264 60.98 36.61 -5.38
C ARG A 264 60.83 35.14 -5.03
N GLU A 265 61.90 34.52 -4.56
CA GLU A 265 61.92 33.10 -4.16
C GLU A 265 61.01 32.84 -2.97
N GLN A 266 61.06 33.68 -1.93
CA GLN A 266 60.17 33.59 -0.77
C GLN A 266 58.69 33.76 -1.17
N LYS A 267 58.40 34.66 -2.10
CA LYS A 267 57.04 34.90 -2.58
C LYS A 267 56.48 33.69 -3.33
N GLU A 268 57.29 33.05 -4.17
CA GLU A 268 56.83 31.86 -4.90
C GLU A 268 56.66 30.68 -3.95
N HIS A 269 57.58 30.47 -3.02
CA HIS A 269 57.49 29.40 -2.03
C HIS A 269 56.27 29.57 -1.09
N ALA A 270 55.92 30.81 -0.74
CA ALA A 270 54.71 31.09 0.04
C ALA A 270 53.43 30.78 -0.74
N LYS A 271 53.41 31.07 -2.05
CA LYS A 271 52.28 30.76 -2.93
C LYS A 271 52.09 29.26 -3.11
N GLU A 272 53.18 28.50 -3.29
CA GLU A 272 53.14 27.04 -3.38
C GLU A 272 52.67 26.38 -2.08
N ALA A 273 53.07 26.90 -0.92
CA ALA A 273 52.59 26.42 0.38
C ALA A 273 51.08 26.61 0.53
N ILE A 274 50.55 27.78 0.16
CA ILE A 274 49.10 28.07 0.21
C ILE A 274 48.33 27.13 -0.73
N LEU A 275 48.85 26.88 -1.94
CA LEU A 275 48.20 25.98 -2.90
C LEU A 275 48.14 24.54 -2.38
N ASN A 276 49.25 24.03 -1.83
CA ASN A 276 49.32 22.69 -1.26
C ASN A 276 48.39 22.52 -0.05
N ASP A 277 48.30 23.53 0.82
CA ASP A 277 47.39 23.47 1.97
C ASP A 277 45.92 23.52 1.52
N ALA A 278 45.59 24.33 0.50
CA ALA A 278 44.25 24.33 -0.09
C ALA A 278 43.88 22.98 -0.74
N GLU A 279 44.81 22.34 -1.44
CA GLU A 279 44.59 21.01 -2.03
C GLU A 279 44.38 19.92 -0.97
N LYS A 280 45.15 19.93 0.12
CA LYS A 280 44.98 18.98 1.23
C LYS A 280 43.62 19.12 1.91
N VAL A 281 43.16 20.35 2.13
CA VAL A 281 41.84 20.63 2.72
C VAL A 281 40.73 20.17 1.77
N HIS A 282 40.85 20.45 0.48
CA HIS A 282 39.88 20.01 -0.52
C HIS A 282 39.83 18.48 -0.65
N HIS A 283 40.98 17.81 -0.62
CA HIS A 283 41.06 16.35 -0.66
C HIS A 283 40.41 15.70 0.57
N SER A 284 40.73 16.19 1.77
CA SER A 284 40.15 15.71 3.03
C SER A 284 38.63 15.92 3.08
N GLN A 285 38.14 17.05 2.58
CA GLN A 285 36.71 17.33 2.51
C GLN A 285 35.99 16.38 1.54
N LYS A 286 36.60 16.12 0.38
CA LYS A 286 36.05 15.18 -0.61
C LYS A 286 35.96 13.76 -0.07
N GLU A 287 36.99 13.27 0.64
CA GLU A 287 36.96 11.95 1.27
C GLU A 287 35.87 11.83 2.33
N TYR A 288 35.68 12.88 3.15
CA TYR A 288 34.60 12.93 4.14
C TYR A 288 33.21 12.87 3.48
N ASP A 289 33.00 13.65 2.42
CA ASP A 289 31.72 13.66 1.70
C ASP A 289 31.44 12.33 1.01
N GLU A 290 32.44 11.69 0.40
CA GLU A 290 32.31 10.36 -0.19
C GLU A 290 31.99 9.28 0.86
N ALA A 291 32.63 9.33 2.03
CA ALA A 291 32.34 8.41 3.12
C ALA A 291 30.90 8.56 3.65
N LYS A 292 30.44 9.81 3.81
CA LYS A 292 29.07 10.12 4.24
C LYS A 292 28.03 9.62 3.22
N GLN A 293 28.30 9.78 1.92
CA GLN A 293 27.42 9.28 0.87
C GLN A 293 27.34 7.75 0.86
N ARG A 294 28.48 7.05 1.07
CA ARG A 294 28.48 5.57 1.17
C ARG A 294 27.66 5.07 2.35
N GLN A 295 27.78 5.71 3.52
CA GLN A 295 26.97 5.34 4.70
C GLN A 295 25.46 5.52 4.43
N LEU A 296 25.07 6.65 3.82
CA LEU A 296 23.67 6.90 3.48
C LEU A 296 23.12 5.89 2.46
N GLN A 297 23.94 5.45 1.49
CA GLN A 297 23.56 4.41 0.54
C GLN A 297 23.39 3.05 1.21
N GLU A 298 24.29 2.68 2.11
CA GLU A 298 24.22 1.41 2.83
C GLU A 298 22.98 1.35 3.74
N GLU A 299 22.64 2.44 4.42
CA GLU A 299 21.43 2.54 5.24
C GLU A 299 20.15 2.39 4.40
N LYS A 300 20.08 3.06 3.25
CA LYS A 300 18.95 2.93 2.31
C LYS A 300 18.80 1.50 1.78
N GLU A 301 19.90 0.83 1.46
CA GLU A 301 19.85 -0.55 0.98
C GLU A 301 19.42 -1.52 2.10
N ARG A 302 19.89 -1.30 3.33
CA ARG A 302 19.43 -2.07 4.51
C ARG A 302 17.92 -1.90 4.72
N GLU A 303 17.42 -0.67 4.67
CA GLU A 303 15.99 -0.40 4.81
C GLU A 303 15.17 -1.06 3.69
N ARG A 304 15.69 -1.06 2.46
CA ARG A 304 15.06 -1.72 1.31
C ARG A 304 14.99 -3.23 1.51
N VAL A 305 16.07 -3.86 1.96
CA VAL A 305 16.12 -5.30 2.24
C VAL A 305 15.14 -5.66 3.36
N GLU A 306 15.08 -4.87 4.43
CA GLU A 306 14.14 -5.09 5.54
C GLU A 306 12.68 -4.97 5.08
N LYS A 307 12.35 -3.96 4.24
CA LYS A 307 11.01 -3.82 3.65
C LYS A 307 10.65 -5.02 2.78
N LEU A 308 11.59 -5.52 1.96
CA LEU A 308 11.37 -6.70 1.13
C LEU A 308 11.13 -7.96 1.98
N GLN A 309 11.89 -8.13 3.07
CA GLN A 309 11.68 -9.23 4.02
C GLN A 309 10.30 -9.16 4.69
N LYS A 310 9.86 -7.97 5.12
CA LYS A 310 8.52 -7.77 5.68
C LYS A 310 7.42 -8.11 4.68
N VAL A 311 7.55 -7.67 3.43
CA VAL A 311 6.59 -7.99 2.36
C VAL A 311 6.57 -9.50 2.08
N HIS A 312 7.74 -10.15 2.04
CA HIS A 312 7.83 -11.58 1.86
C HIS A 312 7.18 -12.35 3.01
N ALA A 313 7.46 -11.97 4.26
CA ALA A 313 6.84 -12.56 5.44
C ALA A 313 5.32 -12.38 5.43
N TRP A 314 4.82 -11.19 5.12
CA TRP A 314 3.39 -10.93 4.98
C TRP A 314 2.74 -11.78 3.89
N LYS A 315 3.41 -11.94 2.73
CA LYS A 315 2.90 -12.76 1.63
C LYS A 315 2.82 -14.24 2.03
N LEU A 316 3.83 -14.75 2.72
CA LEU A 316 3.86 -16.11 3.22
C LEU A 316 2.76 -16.33 4.27
N GLU A 317 2.63 -15.41 5.25
CA GLU A 317 1.57 -15.48 6.26
C GLU A 317 0.18 -15.48 5.61
N ARG A 318 -0.04 -14.59 4.65
CA ARG A 318 -1.31 -14.53 3.90
C ARG A 318 -1.61 -15.83 3.16
N GLU A 319 -0.61 -16.42 2.50
CA GLU A 319 -0.76 -17.69 1.80
C GLU A 319 -1.04 -18.84 2.78
N THR A 320 -0.32 -18.90 3.91
CA THR A 320 -0.57 -19.91 4.94
C THR A 320 -1.97 -19.81 5.53
N LYS A 321 -2.45 -18.59 5.80
CA LYS A 321 -3.80 -18.33 6.31
C LYS A 321 -4.87 -18.71 5.28
N GLN A 322 -4.63 -18.42 4.01
CA GLN A 322 -5.52 -18.82 2.93
C GLN A 322 -5.59 -20.34 2.78
N ARG A 323 -4.45 -21.04 2.84
CA ARG A 323 -4.39 -22.50 2.83
C ARG A 323 -5.11 -23.11 4.05
N GLN A 324 -4.97 -22.52 5.22
CA GLN A 324 -5.69 -22.96 6.43
C GLN A 324 -7.21 -22.81 6.27
N LEU A 325 -7.68 -21.70 5.71
CA LEU A 325 -9.11 -21.49 5.43
C LEU A 325 -9.64 -22.51 4.42
N GLU A 326 -8.90 -22.77 3.33
CA GLU A 326 -9.26 -23.78 2.33
C GLU A 326 -9.29 -25.20 2.93
N GLU A 327 -8.34 -25.53 3.80
CA GLU A 327 -8.31 -26.83 4.49
C GLU A 327 -9.47 -26.97 5.50
N GLU A 328 -9.82 -25.90 6.21
CA GLU A 328 -10.95 -25.88 7.13
C GLU A 328 -12.30 -25.98 6.39
N GLU A 329 -12.45 -25.27 5.27
CA GLU A 329 -13.62 -25.37 4.39
C GLU A 329 -13.77 -26.79 3.83
N GLN A 330 -12.66 -27.40 3.40
CA GLN A 330 -12.65 -28.78 2.92
C GLN A 330 -13.05 -29.77 4.02
N ARG A 331 -12.51 -29.61 5.25
CA ARG A 331 -12.89 -30.45 6.40
C ARG A 331 -14.37 -30.31 6.76
N GLU A 332 -14.93 -29.12 6.73
CA GLU A 332 -16.36 -28.91 6.95
C GLU A 332 -17.22 -29.50 5.84
N LEU A 333 -16.77 -29.43 4.58
CA LEU A 333 -17.43 -30.08 3.45
C LEU A 333 -17.47 -31.61 3.63
N ASP A 334 -16.34 -32.21 4.00
CA ASP A 334 -16.22 -33.65 4.24
C ASP A 334 -17.06 -34.09 5.45
N ARG A 335 -17.10 -33.29 6.51
CA ARG A 335 -17.97 -33.51 7.67
C ARG A 335 -19.45 -33.50 7.27
N LYS A 336 -19.89 -32.53 6.46
CA LYS A 336 -21.26 -32.48 5.94
C LYS A 336 -21.60 -33.69 5.07
N ARG A 337 -20.67 -34.13 4.21
CA ARG A 337 -20.81 -35.34 3.40
C ARG A 337 -21.01 -36.58 4.27
N LEU A 338 -20.17 -36.74 5.31
CA LEU A 338 -20.28 -37.88 6.23
C LEU A 338 -21.60 -37.89 7.01
N ILE A 339 -22.11 -36.73 7.44
CA ILE A 339 -23.41 -36.62 8.12
C ILE A 339 -24.53 -37.03 7.17
N GLU A 340 -24.51 -36.56 5.93
CA GLU A 340 -25.55 -36.89 4.94
C GLU A 340 -25.50 -38.38 4.55
N GLU A 341 -24.31 -38.94 4.40
CA GLU A 341 -24.12 -40.38 4.16
C GLU A 341 -24.69 -41.22 5.32
N LYS A 342 -24.38 -40.87 6.57
CA LYS A 342 -24.96 -41.53 7.75
C LYS A 342 -26.48 -41.39 7.80
N ARG A 343 -27.02 -40.23 7.42
CA ARG A 343 -28.47 -39.98 7.37
C ARG A 343 -29.14 -40.86 6.30
N LEU A 344 -28.52 -40.99 5.13
CA LEU A 344 -29.01 -41.86 4.05
C LEU A 344 -28.95 -43.33 4.45
N ALA A 345 -27.83 -43.77 5.03
CA ALA A 345 -27.67 -45.13 5.55
C ALA A 345 -28.74 -45.46 6.62
N GLY A 346 -28.96 -44.54 7.58
CA GLY A 346 -30.00 -44.71 8.60
C GLY A 346 -31.42 -44.78 8.02
N LYS A 347 -31.73 -43.98 6.99
CA LYS A 347 -33.01 -44.10 6.26
C LYS A 347 -33.14 -45.44 5.54
N GLU A 348 -32.06 -45.94 4.95
CA GLU A 348 -32.05 -47.24 4.28
C GLU A 348 -32.23 -48.40 5.26
N GLU A 349 -31.57 -48.35 6.41
CA GLU A 349 -31.77 -49.30 7.51
C GLU A 349 -33.21 -49.26 8.03
N GLN A 350 -33.75 -48.07 8.27
CA GLN A 350 -35.14 -47.91 8.73
C GLN A 350 -36.13 -48.45 7.68
N LYS A 351 -35.87 -48.23 6.39
CA LYS A 351 -36.67 -48.80 5.31
C LYS A 351 -36.60 -50.32 5.31
N LYS A 352 -35.41 -50.91 5.44
CA LYS A 352 -35.21 -52.36 5.55
C LYS A 352 -35.97 -52.93 6.75
N TYR A 353 -35.91 -52.27 7.90
CA TYR A 353 -36.63 -52.66 9.11
C TYR A 353 -38.15 -52.59 8.96
N VAL A 354 -38.69 -51.52 8.37
CA VAL A 354 -40.12 -51.43 8.09
C VAL A 354 -40.56 -52.53 7.11
N GLU A 355 -39.72 -52.86 6.13
CA GLU A 355 -40.02 -53.91 5.17
C GLU A 355 -40.00 -55.31 5.79
N THR A 356 -39.10 -55.59 6.75
CA THR A 356 -39.12 -56.85 7.50
C THR A 356 -40.37 -56.97 8.36
N ILE A 357 -40.74 -55.92 9.11
CA ILE A 357 -41.97 -55.91 9.92
C ILE A 357 -43.21 -56.10 9.04
N LYS A 358 -43.24 -55.47 7.86
CA LYS A 358 -44.33 -55.66 6.90
C LYS A 358 -44.39 -57.11 6.41
N ARG A 359 -43.26 -57.73 6.06
CA ARG A 359 -43.22 -59.14 5.65
C ARG A 359 -43.70 -60.06 6.76
N GLU A 360 -43.24 -59.86 7.98
CA GLU A 360 -43.67 -60.66 9.15
C GLU A 360 -45.17 -60.51 9.40
N ARG A 361 -45.71 -59.29 9.30
CA ARG A 361 -47.16 -59.06 9.40
C ARG A 361 -47.93 -59.76 8.27
N ASP A 362 -47.47 -59.61 7.03
CA ASP A 362 -48.11 -60.23 5.85
C ASP A 362 -48.03 -61.77 5.91
N GLU A 363 -46.99 -62.33 6.52
CA GLU A 363 -46.83 -63.76 6.77
C GLU A 363 -47.73 -64.24 7.91
N TYR A 364 -47.78 -63.51 9.03
CA TYR A 364 -48.70 -63.77 10.13
C TYR A 364 -50.16 -63.74 9.67
N GLU A 365 -50.55 -62.74 8.87
CA GLU A 365 -51.90 -62.62 8.34
C GLU A 365 -52.23 -63.75 7.36
N ARG A 366 -51.27 -64.17 6.52
CA ARG A 366 -51.42 -65.36 5.67
C ARG A 366 -51.61 -66.64 6.48
N ASN A 367 -50.80 -66.84 7.50
CA ASN A 367 -50.89 -68.01 8.38
C ASN A 367 -52.21 -68.03 9.16
N ALA A 368 -52.66 -66.87 9.67
CA ALA A 368 -53.96 -66.73 10.33
C ALA A 368 -55.11 -67.07 9.39
N ARG A 369 -55.11 -66.54 8.15
CA ARG A 369 -56.11 -66.89 7.13
C ARG A 369 -56.10 -68.37 6.79
N GLU A 370 -54.93 -69.00 6.72
CA GLU A 370 -54.84 -70.44 6.47
C GLU A 370 -55.39 -71.27 7.64
N GLN A 371 -55.12 -70.85 8.89
CA GLN A 371 -55.68 -71.49 10.08
C GLN A 371 -57.20 -71.33 10.15
N GLU A 372 -57.73 -70.14 9.92
CA GLU A 372 -59.17 -69.90 9.85
C GLU A 372 -59.83 -70.74 8.74
N ALA A 373 -59.22 -70.80 7.55
CA ALA A 373 -59.72 -71.64 6.47
C ALA A 373 -59.73 -73.14 6.84
N LYS A 374 -58.72 -73.62 7.57
CA LYS A 374 -58.69 -74.99 8.11
C LYS A 374 -59.79 -75.23 9.13
N GLN A 375 -60.00 -74.30 10.06
CA GLN A 375 -61.08 -74.38 11.05
C GLN A 375 -62.46 -74.36 10.39
N GLN A 376 -62.69 -73.46 9.43
CA GLN A 376 -63.94 -73.40 8.67
C GLN A 376 -64.20 -74.68 7.88
N ARG A 377 -63.17 -75.25 7.24
CA ARG A 377 -63.30 -76.56 6.54
C ARG A 377 -63.66 -77.67 7.52
N PHE A 378 -63.01 -77.73 8.68
CA PHE A 378 -63.32 -78.71 9.71
C PHE A 378 -64.75 -78.57 10.23
N GLU A 379 -65.21 -77.34 10.50
CA GLU A 379 -66.58 -77.07 10.94
C GLU A 379 -67.60 -77.43 9.85
N GLN A 380 -67.33 -77.08 8.59
CA GLN A 380 -68.18 -77.46 7.46
C GLN A 380 -68.29 -78.98 7.32
N ASP A 381 -67.19 -79.72 7.46
CA ASP A 381 -67.20 -81.17 7.40
C ASP A 381 -67.94 -81.79 8.59
N LEU A 382 -67.83 -81.21 9.78
CA LEU A 382 -68.63 -81.61 10.93
C LEU A 382 -70.13 -81.35 10.70
N ARG A 383 -70.50 -80.17 10.21
CA ARG A 383 -71.88 -79.82 9.83
C ARG A 383 -72.42 -80.77 8.78
N LYS A 384 -71.64 -81.10 7.74
CA LYS A 384 -72.01 -82.10 6.73
C LYS A 384 -72.25 -83.47 7.37
N LYS A 385 -71.38 -83.93 8.27
CA LYS A 385 -71.56 -85.21 8.98
C LYS A 385 -72.86 -85.19 9.80
N VAL A 386 -73.12 -84.15 10.57
CA VAL A 386 -74.37 -84.01 11.34
C VAL A 386 -75.59 -84.01 10.41
N ALA A 387 -75.58 -83.21 9.35
CA ALA A 387 -76.66 -83.18 8.36
C ALA A 387 -76.89 -84.55 7.70
N THR A 388 -75.83 -85.30 7.38
CA THR A 388 -75.99 -86.66 6.84
C THR A 388 -76.60 -87.64 7.84
N MET A 389 -76.29 -87.51 9.13
CA MET A 389 -76.92 -88.30 10.18
C MET A 389 -78.39 -87.92 10.37
N GLU A 390 -78.71 -86.63 10.32
CA GLU A 390 -80.10 -86.15 10.36
C GLU A 390 -80.90 -86.61 9.15
N ILE A 391 -80.35 -86.54 7.93
CA ILE A 391 -80.98 -87.08 6.72
C ILE A 391 -81.25 -88.58 6.87
N LYS A 392 -80.31 -89.36 7.44
CA LYS A 392 -80.54 -90.78 7.72
C LYS A 392 -81.70 -90.99 8.69
N LYS A 393 -81.77 -90.21 9.77
CA LYS A 393 -82.89 -90.26 10.75
C LYS A 393 -84.22 -89.88 10.10
N PHE A 394 -84.24 -88.83 9.27
CA PHE A 394 -85.44 -88.44 8.53
C PHE A 394 -85.89 -89.52 7.55
N ARG A 395 -84.98 -90.10 6.76
CA ARG A 395 -85.29 -91.22 5.86
C ARG A 395 -85.82 -92.44 6.61
N GLN A 396 -85.24 -92.75 7.78
CA GLN A 396 -85.73 -93.84 8.62
C GLN A 396 -87.15 -93.57 9.14
N ARG A 397 -87.40 -92.36 9.64
CA ARG A 397 -88.73 -91.96 10.12
C ARG A 397 -89.76 -91.95 8.98
N ASP A 398 -89.38 -91.52 7.78
CA ASP A 398 -90.25 -91.56 6.60
C ASP A 398 -90.56 -93.00 6.17
N MET A 399 -89.57 -93.90 6.24
CA MET A 399 -89.77 -95.35 6.01
C MET A 399 -90.72 -95.96 7.04
N GLU A 400 -90.53 -95.67 8.33
CA GLU A 400 -91.40 -96.12 9.42
C GLU A 400 -92.85 -95.63 9.21
N ASN A 401 -93.02 -94.34 8.87
CA ASN A 401 -94.33 -93.76 8.56
C ASN A 401 -94.97 -94.40 7.31
N LEU A 402 -94.16 -94.70 6.29
CA LEU A 402 -94.63 -95.36 5.07
C LEU A 402 -95.10 -96.80 5.35
N GLU A 403 -94.33 -97.56 6.14
CA GLU A 403 -94.70 -98.91 6.60
C GLU A 403 -95.98 -98.87 7.43
N GLU A 404 -96.09 -97.91 8.36
CA GLU A 404 -97.30 -97.74 9.17
C GLU A 404 -98.51 -97.41 8.30
N LYS A 405 -98.35 -96.55 7.28
CA LYS A 405 -99.41 -96.23 6.31
C LYS A 405 -99.81 -97.46 5.48
N LEU A 406 -98.84 -98.26 5.04
CA LEU A 406 -99.09 -99.49 4.28
C LEU A 406 -99.82 -100.54 5.12
N ASN A 407 -99.47 -100.68 6.39
CA ASN A 407 -100.15 -101.56 7.34
C ASN A 407 -101.57 -101.08 7.63
N ARG A 408 -101.76 -99.76 7.76
CA ARG A 408 -103.08 -99.14 7.92
C ARG A 408 -103.98 -99.39 6.70
N GLU A 409 -103.44 -99.28 5.49
CA GLU A 409 -104.14 -99.64 4.26
C GLU A 409 -104.48 -101.14 4.19
N ARG A 410 -103.56 -102.05 4.58
CA ARG A 410 -103.87 -103.49 4.64
C ARG A 410 -105.02 -103.77 5.59
N LEU A 411 -104.96 -103.22 6.80
CA LEU A 411 -106.00 -103.38 7.80
C LEU A 411 -107.35 -102.83 7.29
N GLN A 412 -107.34 -101.70 6.59
CA GLN A 412 -108.54 -101.16 5.96
C GLN A 412 -109.08 -102.09 4.87
N ARG A 413 -108.24 -102.63 4.00
CA ARG A 413 -108.67 -103.61 2.97
C ARG A 413 -109.23 -104.89 3.59
N GLU A 414 -108.61 -105.40 4.66
CA GLU A 414 -109.13 -106.55 5.41
C GLU A 414 -110.48 -106.25 6.05
N GLN A 415 -110.65 -105.06 6.64
CA GLN A 415 -111.94 -104.61 7.18
C GLN A 415 -113.00 -104.43 6.08
N GLU A 416 -112.61 -103.95 4.90
CA GLU A 416 -113.50 -103.83 3.75
C GLU A 416 -113.92 -105.22 3.25
N GLN A 417 -112.98 -106.15 3.10
CA GLN A 417 -113.27 -107.54 2.74
C GLN A 417 -114.17 -108.24 3.76
N GLU A 418 -113.94 -108.01 5.06
CA GLU A 418 -114.79 -108.51 6.15
C GLU A 418 -116.21 -107.91 6.07
N LYS A 419 -116.33 -106.60 5.78
CA LYS A 419 -117.62 -105.93 5.54
C LYS A 419 -118.32 -106.47 4.29
N GLN A 420 -117.59 -106.71 3.20
CA GLN A 420 -118.11 -107.34 1.98
C GLN A 420 -118.66 -108.74 2.29
N ARG A 421 -117.91 -109.56 3.04
CA ARG A 421 -118.36 -110.89 3.49
C ARG A 421 -119.62 -110.83 4.37
N ARG A 422 -119.71 -109.85 5.28
CA ARG A 422 -120.92 -109.62 6.08
C ARG A 422 -122.11 -109.20 5.22
N LEU A 423 -121.90 -108.33 4.23
CA LEU A 423 -122.93 -107.89 3.30
C LEU A 423 -123.43 -109.02 2.39
N GLU A 424 -122.53 -109.90 1.93
CA GLU A 424 -122.89 -111.10 1.16
C GLU A 424 -123.68 -112.10 2.01
N SER A 425 -123.28 -112.32 3.26
CA SER A 425 -124.00 -113.19 4.21
C SER A 425 -125.40 -112.68 4.57
N ILE A 426 -125.60 -111.36 4.67
CA ILE A 426 -126.91 -110.75 4.97
C ILE A 426 -127.85 -110.79 3.76
N LYS A 427 -127.31 -110.72 2.54
CA LYS A 427 -128.11 -110.83 1.31
C LYS A 427 -128.74 -112.21 1.10
N GLU A 428 -128.17 -113.25 1.71
CA GLU A 428 -128.62 -114.62 1.55
C GLU A 428 -129.80 -115.00 2.46
N HIS A 429 -130.13 -114.17 3.47
CA HIS A 429 -131.13 -114.52 4.50
C HIS A 429 -131.99 -113.35 5.01
N VAL A 430 -132.81 -112.69 4.18
CA VAL A 430 -134.06 -112.09 4.68
C VAL A 430 -135.15 -112.09 3.60
N ASN A 431 -136.19 -112.89 3.85
CA ASN A 431 -137.43 -112.97 3.08
C ASN A 431 -138.44 -111.94 3.62
N ILE A 432 -139.08 -111.19 2.72
CA ILE A 432 -139.93 -110.03 3.01
C ILE A 432 -141.40 -110.47 3.07
N HIS A 433 -142.12 -110.16 4.14
CA HIS A 433 -143.59 -110.19 4.18
C HIS A 433 -144.11 -108.76 4.33
N TYR A 434 -144.95 -108.31 3.40
CA TYR A 434 -145.39 -106.93 3.24
C TYR A 434 -146.79 -106.74 3.85
N ASP A 435 -146.92 -105.80 4.80
CA ASP A 435 -148.19 -105.44 5.45
C ASP A 435 -148.59 -103.98 5.07
N PRO A 436 -149.71 -103.76 4.36
CA PRO A 436 -150.06 -102.46 3.77
C PRO A 436 -150.51 -101.35 4.73
N GLN A 437 -150.62 -101.56 6.06
CA GLN A 437 -151.18 -100.55 6.98
C GLN A 437 -150.14 -99.68 7.71
N ASN A 438 -148.84 -99.85 7.45
CA ASN A 438 -147.76 -99.17 8.18
C ASN A 438 -147.35 -97.78 7.61
N LEU A 439 -148.18 -97.17 6.77
CA LEU A 439 -147.81 -95.93 6.05
C LEU A 439 -148.22 -94.63 6.77
N TYR A 440 -148.97 -94.70 7.88
CA TYR A 440 -149.47 -93.52 8.59
C TYR A 440 -148.94 -93.37 10.03
N GLU A 441 -147.95 -94.15 10.45
CA GLU A 441 -147.32 -93.98 11.77
C GLU A 441 -146.01 -93.15 11.70
N PRO A 442 -145.87 -92.08 12.50
CA PRO A 442 -144.63 -91.35 12.63
C PRO A 442 -143.50 -92.23 13.20
N THR A 443 -142.35 -92.25 12.51
CA THR A 443 -141.16 -93.06 12.86
C THR A 443 -140.53 -92.64 14.18
N SER A 444 -139.92 -93.59 14.90
CA SER A 444 -139.35 -93.41 16.26
C SER A 444 -138.35 -92.25 16.38
N ALA A 445 -137.64 -91.91 15.29
CA ALA A 445 -136.73 -90.77 15.25
C ALA A 445 -137.46 -89.41 15.36
N TRP A 446 -138.73 -89.34 14.94
CA TRP A 446 -139.57 -88.14 15.06
C TRP A 446 -140.12 -87.98 16.48
N LYS A 447 -140.49 -89.09 17.15
CA LYS A 447 -140.91 -89.08 18.56
C LYS A 447 -139.77 -88.62 19.48
N GLN A 448 -138.51 -88.97 19.19
CA GLN A 448 -137.36 -88.54 19.99
C GLN A 448 -136.93 -87.06 19.81
N ARG A 449 -137.37 -86.37 18.76
CA ARG A 449 -137.07 -84.92 18.59
C ARG A 449 -138.03 -84.00 19.34
N LEU A 450 -139.20 -84.50 19.75
CA LEU A 450 -140.18 -83.74 20.51
C LEU A 450 -139.95 -83.79 22.03
N ASP A 451 -139.10 -84.71 22.51
CA ASP A 451 -138.96 -85.04 23.94
C ASP A 451 -137.62 -84.61 24.57
N THR A 452 -136.79 -83.81 23.89
CA THR A 452 -135.49 -83.35 24.45
C THR A 452 -135.36 -81.82 24.47
N PRO A 453 -135.28 -81.18 25.66
CA PRO A 453 -135.03 -79.76 25.84
C PRO A 453 -133.65 -79.33 25.33
N ARG A 454 -133.59 -78.23 24.56
CA ARG A 454 -132.33 -77.54 24.22
C ARG A 454 -131.90 -76.65 25.39
N GLU A 455 -131.15 -77.23 26.33
CA GLU A 455 -130.38 -76.46 27.32
C GLU A 455 -128.90 -76.31 26.92
N ASN A 456 -128.36 -75.19 27.37
CA ASN A 456 -127.10 -74.57 27.04
C ASN A 456 -125.87 -75.35 27.56
N ASN A 457 -124.78 -75.32 26.79
CA ASN A 457 -123.47 -75.06 27.38
C ASN A 457 -122.63 -74.21 26.42
N ASN A 458 -122.57 -72.94 26.80
CA ASN A 458 -121.72 -71.88 26.33
C ASN A 458 -120.44 -71.91 27.19
N THR A 459 -119.26 -71.70 26.63
CA THR A 459 -118.19 -70.78 27.10
C THR A 459 -116.73 -71.23 26.90
N SER A 460 -115.96 -70.21 26.49
CA SER A 460 -114.52 -69.93 26.73
C SER A 460 -113.51 -70.58 25.77
N SER A 461 -112.91 -69.86 24.81
CA SER A 461 -112.07 -68.64 24.88
C SER A 461 -110.73 -68.85 25.58
N GLY A 462 -109.62 -68.51 24.91
CA GLY A 462 -108.29 -68.65 25.50
C GLY A 462 -107.10 -68.45 24.56
N SER A 463 -106.92 -67.22 24.09
CA SER A 463 -105.71 -66.65 23.49
C SER A 463 -104.43 -66.83 24.34
N LYS A 464 -103.22 -66.91 23.74
CA LYS A 464 -102.19 -65.84 23.74
C LYS A 464 -100.75 -66.28 23.39
N GLN A 465 -100.10 -65.33 22.70
CA GLN A 465 -98.73 -64.82 22.87
C GLN A 465 -97.54 -65.49 22.17
N TYR A 466 -97.07 -64.76 21.14
CA TYR A 466 -95.67 -64.62 20.76
C TYR A 466 -94.90 -63.75 21.77
N PRO A 467 -93.60 -64.02 21.96
CA PRO A 467 -92.60 -62.99 22.21
C PRO A 467 -91.58 -62.89 21.06
N GLN A 468 -90.93 -61.72 21.02
CA GLN A 468 -89.92 -61.25 20.07
C GLN A 468 -88.68 -62.13 19.96
#